data_AF-A0A356BCA0-F1
#
_entry.id   AF-A0A356BCA0-F1
#
_cell.length_a   1.000
_cell.length_b   1.000
_cell.length_c   1.000
_cell.angle_alpha   90.00
_cell.angle_beta   90.00
_cell.angle_gamma   90.00
#
_symmetry.space_group_name_H-M   'P 1'
#
loop_
_entity.id
_entity.type
_entity.pdbx_description
1 polymer ?
#
loop_
_entity_poly.entity_id
_entity_poly.type
_entity_poly.pdbx_seq_one_letter_code
_entity_poly.pdbx_strand_id
1 'polypeptide(L)'
;MKKWASAIIAATVFSTAAMANTQDYKLVTVAGYLNFYLLNLNACEDFHPAVRSAAYDAEKNLYPFLDKLSTKMDKTGSDKKMVSDIVMKRRSMLNAQIADGDFTIEHCQAIVKILNEDGLDKTLLSALD
;
A
#
# COMPACT_ATOMS: atom_id res chain seq x y z
N MET A 1 -30.57 16.33 25.13
CA MET A 1 -30.54 15.78 23.75
C MET A 1 -29.51 16.56 22.94
N LYS A 2 -28.31 16.00 22.77
CA LYS A 2 -27.16 16.68 22.15
C LYS A 2 -27.14 16.31 20.66
N LYS A 3 -27.27 17.33 19.81
CA LYS A 3 -27.33 17.23 18.35
C LYS A 3 -25.97 16.78 17.82
N TRP A 4 -25.88 15.58 17.25
CA TRP A 4 -24.72 15.15 16.48
C TRP A 4 -24.93 15.61 15.04
N ALA A 5 -24.25 16.69 14.68
CA ALA A 5 -24.23 17.21 13.33
C ALA A 5 -23.46 16.22 12.44
N SER A 6 -24.15 15.69 11.43
CA SER A 6 -23.57 14.93 10.33
C SER A 6 -22.49 15.77 9.63
N ALA A 7 -21.23 15.38 9.78
CA ALA A 7 -20.16 15.85 8.91
C ALA A 7 -20.22 15.03 7.62
N ILE A 8 -20.93 15.56 6.62
CA ILE A 8 -20.83 15.11 5.24
C ILE A 8 -19.43 15.50 4.77
N ILE A 9 -18.53 14.53 4.63
CA ILE A 9 -17.26 14.74 3.92
C ILE A 9 -17.62 14.93 2.45
N ALA A 10 -17.66 16.18 2.02
CA ALA A 10 -17.72 16.54 0.61
C ALA A 10 -16.43 16.06 -0.05
N ALA A 11 -16.48 14.92 -0.73
CA ALA A 11 -15.43 14.47 -1.61
C ALA A 11 -15.39 15.41 -2.83
N THR A 12 -14.64 16.51 -2.73
CA THR A 12 -14.29 17.34 -3.88
C THR A 12 -13.36 16.53 -4.78
N VAL A 13 -13.95 15.97 -5.83
CA VAL A 13 -13.25 15.32 -6.94
C VAL A 13 -12.56 16.42 -7.75
N PHE A 14 -11.26 16.63 -7.52
CA PHE A 14 -10.44 17.38 -8.47
C PHE A 14 -10.10 16.47 -9.65
N SER A 15 -11.00 16.45 -10.63
CA SER A 15 -10.77 15.87 -11.95
C SER A 15 -9.89 16.81 -12.77
N THR A 16 -8.59 16.87 -12.46
CA THR A 16 -7.61 17.24 -13.48
C THR A 16 -7.22 15.94 -14.17
N ALA A 17 -7.81 15.69 -15.34
CA ALA A 17 -7.37 14.63 -16.23
C ALA A 17 -5.98 14.98 -16.78
N ALA A 18 -4.96 14.76 -15.94
CA ALA A 18 -3.60 14.66 -16.41
C ALA A 18 -3.56 13.46 -17.35
N MET A 19 -3.23 13.69 -18.62
CA MET A 19 -2.86 12.61 -19.54
C MET A 19 -1.49 12.06 -19.10
N ALA A 20 -1.44 11.45 -17.93
CA ALA A 20 -0.38 10.51 -17.61
C ALA A 20 -0.49 9.40 -18.66
N ASN A 21 0.65 9.01 -19.24
CA ASN A 21 0.72 7.82 -20.06
C ASN A 21 0.03 6.70 -19.26
N THR A 22 -1.05 6.12 -19.80
CA THR A 22 -1.96 5.26 -19.02
C THR A 22 -1.24 4.06 -18.41
N GLN A 23 -0.11 3.67 -19.01
CA GLN A 23 0.82 2.67 -18.51
C GLN A 23 1.60 3.13 -17.27
N ASP A 24 2.11 4.36 -17.23
CA ASP A 24 2.81 4.91 -16.06
C ASP A 24 1.87 5.01 -14.87
N TYR A 25 0.62 5.43 -15.08
CA TYR A 25 -0.39 5.47 -14.02
C TYR A 25 -0.69 4.08 -13.44
N LYS A 26 -0.73 3.04 -14.28
CA LYS A 26 -0.90 1.66 -13.82
C LYS A 26 0.29 1.19 -12.99
N LEU A 27 1.52 1.43 -13.42
CA LEU A 27 2.72 1.06 -12.66
C LEU A 27 2.82 1.82 -11.33
N VAL A 28 2.47 3.11 -11.31
CA VAL A 28 2.38 3.91 -10.08
C VAL A 28 1.31 3.34 -9.14
N THR A 29 0.17 2.91 -9.66
CA THR A 29 -0.90 2.27 -8.88
C THR A 29 -0.41 0.95 -8.27
N VAL A 30 0.29 0.12 -9.04
CA VAL A 30 0.92 -1.12 -8.56
C VAL A 30 1.97 -0.84 -7.50
N ALA A 31 2.80 0.17 -7.69
CA ALA A 31 3.79 0.60 -6.70
C ALA A 31 3.12 0.99 -5.38
N GLY A 32 2.06 1.80 -5.44
CA GLY A 32 1.29 2.17 -4.26
C GLY A 32 0.63 0.99 -3.55
N TYR A 33 0.15 0.01 -4.31
CA TYR A 33 -0.44 -1.22 -3.79
C TYR A 33 0.59 -2.11 -3.09
N LEU A 34 1.71 -2.43 -3.73
CA LEU A 34 2.76 -3.25 -3.13
C LEU A 34 3.40 -2.56 -1.91
N ASN A 35 3.63 -1.24 -1.99
CA ASN A 35 4.16 -0.47 -0.87
C ASN A 35 3.21 -0.44 0.33
N PHE A 36 1.89 -0.53 0.12
CA PHE A 36 0.95 -0.68 1.24
C PHE A 36 1.27 -1.93 2.06
N TYR A 37 1.37 -3.10 1.42
CA TYR A 37 1.67 -4.35 2.14
C TYR A 37 3.05 -4.33 2.77
N LEU A 38 4.06 -3.85 2.05
CA LEU A 38 5.42 -3.76 2.55
C LEU A 38 5.48 -2.90 3.83
N LEU A 39 4.92 -1.68 3.80
CA LEU A 39 4.91 -0.80 4.97
C LEU A 39 4.16 -1.41 6.16
N ASN A 40 3.03 -2.06 5.91
CA ASN A 40 2.25 -2.69 6.97
C ASN A 40 3.00 -3.87 7.60
N LEU A 41 3.65 -4.72 6.80
CA LEU A 41 4.47 -5.83 7.33
C LEU A 41 5.64 -5.34 8.18
N ASN A 42 6.39 -4.34 7.69
CA ASN A 42 7.47 -3.72 8.45
C ASN A 42 6.96 -3.18 9.80
N ALA A 43 5.81 -2.50 9.82
CA ALA A 43 5.21 -2.05 11.07
C ALA A 43 4.71 -3.22 11.95
N CYS A 44 4.21 -4.31 11.37
CA CYS A 44 3.83 -5.50 12.14
C CYS A 44 5.03 -6.14 12.84
N GLU A 45 6.17 -6.19 12.16
CA GLU A 45 7.43 -6.70 12.73
C GLU A 45 7.91 -5.85 13.90
N ASP A 46 7.82 -4.52 13.76
CA ASP A 46 8.27 -3.56 14.76
C ASP A 46 7.36 -3.53 15.99
N PHE A 47 6.04 -3.42 15.78
CA PHE A 47 5.09 -3.07 16.84
C PHE A 47 4.34 -4.27 17.44
N HIS A 48 4.31 -5.43 16.78
CA HIS A 48 3.53 -6.59 17.24
C HIS A 48 4.41 -7.86 17.31
N PRO A 49 5.17 -8.08 18.41
CA PRO A 49 6.09 -9.20 18.54
C PRO A 49 5.49 -10.58 18.30
N ALA A 50 4.21 -10.76 18.64
CA ALA A 50 3.48 -12.02 18.48
C ALA A 50 3.30 -12.45 17.01
N VAL A 51 3.34 -11.52 16.06
CA VAL A 51 3.17 -11.79 14.62
C VAL A 51 4.43 -11.51 13.80
N ARG A 52 5.51 -11.02 14.44
CA ARG A 52 6.76 -10.63 13.78
C ARG A 52 7.32 -11.68 12.83
N SER A 53 7.46 -12.93 13.28
CA SER A 53 8.01 -14.00 12.42
C SER A 53 7.13 -14.26 11.21
N ALA A 54 5.80 -14.26 11.42
CA ALA A 54 4.85 -14.50 10.34
C ALA A 54 4.81 -13.33 9.34
N ALA A 55 5.00 -12.10 9.82
CA ALA A 55 5.14 -10.92 8.97
C ALA A 55 6.42 -10.98 8.11
N TYR A 56 7.58 -11.31 8.71
CA TYR A 56 8.82 -11.51 7.95
C TYR A 56 8.71 -12.60 6.88
N ASP A 57 8.04 -13.71 7.19
CA ASP A 57 7.86 -14.78 6.24
C ASP A 57 6.90 -14.38 5.11
N ALA A 58 5.82 -13.66 5.42
CA ALA A 58 4.88 -13.13 4.44
C ALA A 58 5.50 -12.07 3.51
N GLU A 59 6.45 -11.26 4.00
CA GLU A 59 7.13 -10.24 3.21
C GLU A 59 7.81 -10.82 1.96
N LYS A 60 8.34 -12.03 2.07
CA LYS A 60 9.02 -12.73 0.97
C LYS A 60 8.11 -12.92 -0.25
N ASN A 61 6.79 -13.01 -0.05
CA ASN A 61 5.82 -13.14 -1.14
C ASN A 61 5.66 -11.85 -1.96
N LEU A 62 6.15 -10.71 -1.48
CA LEU A 62 6.15 -9.45 -2.21
C LEU A 62 7.32 -9.33 -3.19
N TYR A 63 8.48 -9.92 -2.89
CA TYR A 63 9.72 -9.69 -3.63
C TYR A 63 9.63 -9.96 -5.13
N PRO A 64 9.00 -11.06 -5.61
CA PRO A 64 8.88 -11.30 -7.05
C PRO A 64 8.11 -10.18 -7.78
N PHE A 65 7.14 -9.55 -7.12
CA PHE A 65 6.36 -8.45 -7.70
C PHE A 65 7.12 -7.13 -7.65
N LEU A 66 7.87 -6.88 -6.57
CA LEU A 66 8.73 -5.70 -6.44
C LEU A 66 9.84 -5.71 -7.49
N ASP A 67 10.46 -6.86 -7.75
CA ASP A 67 11.49 -7.02 -8.78
C ASP A 67 10.94 -6.75 -10.19
N LYS A 68 9.76 -7.32 -10.51
CA LYS A 68 9.06 -7.06 -11.78
C LYS A 68 8.71 -5.58 -11.93
N LEU A 69 8.19 -4.96 -10.87
CA LEU A 69 7.84 -3.54 -10.87
C LEU A 69 9.06 -2.66 -11.13
N SER A 70 10.16 -2.87 -10.39
CA SER A 70 11.40 -2.10 -10.57
C SER A 70 11.90 -2.20 -12.01
N THR A 71 11.95 -3.42 -12.55
CA THR A 71 12.39 -3.67 -13.93
C THR A 71 11.51 -2.93 -14.95
N LYS A 72 10.18 -2.90 -14.76
CA LYS A 72 9.28 -2.19 -15.67
C LYS A 72 9.41 -0.68 -15.56
N MET A 73 9.51 -0.15 -14.34
CA MET A 73 9.66 1.29 -14.11
C MET A 73 10.95 1.83 -14.73
N ASP A 74 12.06 1.09 -14.65
CA ASP A 74 13.34 1.50 -15.26
C ASP A 74 13.27 1.52 -16.79
N LYS A 75 12.53 0.58 -17.40
CA LYS A 75 12.35 0.52 -18.87
C LYS A 75 11.43 1.60 -19.42
N THR A 76 10.42 1.99 -18.66
CA THR A 76 9.37 2.92 -19.10
C THR A 76 9.69 4.38 -18.75
N GLY A 77 10.69 4.62 -17.90
CA GLY A 77 11.00 5.97 -17.42
C GLY A 77 9.91 6.52 -16.51
N SER A 78 9.13 5.63 -15.86
CA SER A 78 8.01 6.02 -14.98
C SER A 78 8.42 7.05 -13.94
N ASP A 79 7.48 7.92 -13.56
CA ASP A 79 7.69 9.02 -12.64
C ASP A 79 8.04 8.54 -11.22
N LYS A 80 9.36 8.33 -10.99
CA LYS A 80 9.93 7.92 -9.70
C LYS A 80 9.61 8.94 -8.59
N LYS A 81 9.41 10.21 -8.93
CA LYS A 81 9.00 11.23 -7.97
C LYS A 81 7.57 10.99 -7.52
N MET A 82 6.65 10.72 -8.44
CA MET A 82 5.26 10.40 -8.08
C MET A 82 5.16 9.16 -7.18
N VAL A 83 5.95 8.11 -7.47
CA VAL A 83 6.01 6.92 -6.60
C VAL A 83 6.54 7.26 -5.21
N SER A 84 7.64 8.01 -5.13
CA SER A 84 8.22 8.47 -3.85
C SER A 84 7.20 9.28 -3.04
N ASP A 85 6.51 10.24 -3.66
CA ASP A 85 5.52 11.09 -2.99
C ASP A 85 4.34 10.25 -2.44
N ILE A 86 3.89 9.21 -3.17
CA ILE A 86 2.86 8.28 -2.71
C ILE A 86 3.36 7.42 -1.53
N VAL A 87 4.58 6.90 -1.60
CA VAL A 87 5.19 6.08 -0.55
C VAL A 87 5.30 6.88 0.75
N MET A 88 5.81 8.11 0.67
CA MET A 88 5.95 9.00 1.82
C MET A 88 4.60 9.36 2.45
N LYS A 89 3.59 9.65 1.62
CA LYS A 89 2.23 9.90 2.10
C LYS A 89 1.65 8.68 2.84
N ARG A 90 1.80 7.47 2.28
CA ARG A 90 1.34 6.23 2.91
C ARG A 90 2.04 5.94 4.23
N ARG A 91 3.36 6.17 4.29
CA ARG A 91 4.13 6.04 5.53
C ARG A 91 3.63 7.02 6.60
N SER A 92 3.35 8.27 6.23
CA SER A 92 2.80 9.25 7.17
C SER A 92 1.43 8.83 7.71
N MET A 93 0.56 8.26 6.86
CA MET A 93 -0.75 7.76 7.30
C MET A 93 -0.62 6.57 8.26
N LEU A 94 0.25 5.62 7.93
CA LEU A 94 0.51 4.47 8.81
C LEU A 94 1.06 4.91 10.17
N ASN A 95 2.00 5.86 10.20
CA ASN A 95 2.52 6.39 11.45
C ASN A 95 1.45 7.06 12.31
N ALA A 96 0.49 7.76 11.68
CA ALA A 96 -0.64 8.32 12.41
C ALA A 96 -1.53 7.21 13.01
N GLN A 97 -1.86 6.18 12.23
CA GLN A 97 -2.63 5.02 12.74
C GLN A 97 -1.93 4.32 13.91
N ILE A 98 -0.61 4.19 13.86
CA ILE A 98 0.18 3.64 14.97
C ILE A 98 0.10 4.55 16.21
N ALA A 99 0.27 5.87 16.02
CA ALA A 99 0.21 6.83 17.12
C ALA A 99 -1.17 6.90 17.78
N ASP A 100 -2.24 6.73 16.99
CA ASP A 100 -3.63 6.74 17.45
C ASP A 100 -4.05 5.40 18.08
N GLY A 101 -3.22 4.36 17.99
CA GLY A 101 -3.51 3.02 18.51
C GLY A 101 -4.41 2.16 17.62
N ASP A 102 -4.70 2.63 16.40
CA ASP A 102 -5.57 1.96 15.43
C ASP A 102 -4.84 0.82 14.67
N PHE A 103 -3.51 0.75 14.78
CA PHE A 103 -2.71 -0.32 14.18
C PHE A 103 -2.63 -1.54 15.11
N THR A 104 -3.63 -2.42 15.05
CA THR A 104 -3.79 -3.55 15.97
C THR A 104 -3.11 -4.85 15.49
N ILE A 105 -3.03 -5.84 16.38
CA ILE A 105 -2.51 -7.17 16.02
C ILE A 105 -3.41 -7.89 15.01
N GLU A 106 -4.72 -7.70 15.08
CA GLU A 106 -5.69 -8.29 14.15
C GLU A 106 -5.48 -7.75 12.73
N HIS A 107 -5.14 -6.46 12.60
CA HIS A 107 -4.76 -5.88 11.32
C HIS A 107 -3.53 -6.58 10.73
N CYS A 108 -2.51 -6.83 11.55
CA CYS A 108 -1.33 -7.57 11.11
C CYS A 108 -1.63 -9.01 10.71
N GLN A 109 -2.46 -9.72 11.48
CA GLN A 109 -2.88 -11.08 11.14
C GLN A 109 -3.63 -11.11 9.80
N ALA A 110 -4.48 -10.12 9.53
CA ALA A 110 -5.18 -10.00 8.26
C ALA A 110 -4.21 -9.77 7.09
N ILE A 111 -3.23 -8.88 7.25
CA ILE A 111 -2.20 -8.62 6.23
C ILE A 111 -1.38 -9.89 5.93
N VAL A 112 -0.94 -10.61 6.97
CA VAL A 112 -0.21 -11.87 6.83
C VAL A 112 -1.06 -12.92 6.10
N LYS A 113 -2.33 -13.06 6.47
CA LYS A 113 -3.25 -14.00 5.83
C LYS A 113 -3.42 -13.68 4.34
N ILE A 114 -3.58 -12.42 3.97
CA ILE A 114 -3.69 -12.03 2.56
C ILE A 114 -2.45 -12.47 1.78
N LEU A 115 -1.26 -12.28 2.34
CA LEU A 115 0.00 -12.60 1.64
C LEU A 115 0.32 -14.09 1.58
N ASN A 116 -0.19 -14.89 2.52
CA ASN A 116 0.11 -16.33 2.59
C ASN A 116 -1.00 -17.20 2.01
N GLU A 117 -2.26 -16.79 2.09
CA GLU A 117 -3.43 -17.63 1.80
C GLU A 117 -4.32 -17.02 0.72
N ASP A 118 -4.88 -15.83 0.96
CA ASP A 118 -5.93 -15.27 0.09
C ASP A 118 -5.36 -14.79 -1.26
N GLY A 119 -4.09 -14.37 -1.24
CA GLY A 119 -3.37 -13.87 -2.40
C GLY A 119 -3.62 -12.39 -2.69
N LEU A 120 -2.67 -11.79 -3.40
CA LEU A 120 -2.76 -10.42 -3.86
C LEU A 120 -3.71 -10.30 -5.08
N ASP A 121 -4.24 -9.09 -5.29
CA ASP A 121 -5.10 -8.78 -6.44
C ASP A 121 -4.38 -9.03 -7.77
N LYS A 122 -4.73 -10.14 -8.41
CA LYS A 122 -4.18 -10.57 -9.70
C LYS A 122 -4.51 -9.60 -10.84
N THR A 123 -5.64 -8.91 -10.77
CA THR A 123 -6.04 -7.93 -11.79
C THR A 123 -5.07 -6.76 -11.78
N LEU A 124 -4.75 -6.27 -10.58
CA LEU A 124 -3.83 -5.17 -10.40
C LEU A 124 -2.39 -5.60 -10.75
N LEU A 125 -2.00 -6.82 -10.35
CA LEU A 125 -0.67 -7.36 -10.63
C LEU A 125 -0.44 -7.75 -12.10
N SER A 126 -1.49 -7.95 -12.90
CA SER A 126 -1.36 -8.23 -14.35
C SER A 126 -0.62 -7.13 -15.12
N ALA A 127 -0.56 -5.90 -14.59
CA ALA A 127 0.24 -4.82 -15.16
C ALA A 127 1.76 -5.11 -15.12
N LEU A 128 2.20 -6.07 -14.30
CA LEU A 128 3.58 -6.53 -14.18
C LEU A 128 3.97 -7.64 -15.16
N ASP A 129 3.03 -8.21 -15.89
CA ASP A 129 3.27 -9.27 -16.87
C ASP A 129 3.59 -8.72 -18.27
#